data_AF-A0AAE9WD02-F1
#
_entry.id   AF-A0AAE9WD02-F1
#
_cell.length_a   1.000
_cell.length_b   1.000
_cell.length_c   1.000
_cell.angle_alpha   90.00
_cell.angle_beta   90.00
_cell.angle_gamma   90.00
#
_symmetry.space_group_name_H-M   'P 1'
#
loop_
_entity.id
_entity.type
_entity.pdbx_description
1 polymer ?
#
loop_
_entity_poly.entity_id
_entity_poly.type
_entity_poly.pdbx_seq_one_letter_code
_entity_poly.pdbx_strand_id
1 'polypeptide(L)'
;MELNKTVNVEDLVTRFKREGHFDRLRKLVLETFKEKESEGFAEQLRTIAETELEKDPSLKMKDHFRTAPLIAGAVDRTSLYENTMENIKNNILSQEELKVNVREAIKQLCYKETDGHQET
;
A
#
# COMPACT_ATOMS: atom_id res chain seq x y z
N MET A 1 9.54 -41.07 7.81
CA MET A 1 10.41 -40.21 7.00
C MET A 1 9.46 -39.28 6.24
N GLU A 2 9.17 -38.12 6.83
CA GLU A 2 8.16 -37.20 6.29
C GLU A 2 8.66 -36.65 4.96
N LEU A 3 7.88 -36.86 3.89
CA LEU A 3 8.15 -36.25 2.59
C LEU A 3 8.07 -34.74 2.76
N ASN A 4 9.21 -34.07 2.58
CA ASN A 4 9.27 -32.63 2.39
C ASN A 4 8.48 -32.30 1.12
N LYS A 5 7.17 -32.06 1.28
CA LYS A 5 6.26 -31.71 0.19
C LYS A 5 6.69 -30.34 -0.31
N THR A 6 7.24 -30.28 -1.52
CA THR A 6 7.61 -29.01 -2.16
C THR A 6 6.34 -28.23 -2.44
N VAL A 7 6.06 -27.21 -1.63
CA VAL A 7 4.91 -26.30 -1.81
C VAL A 7 5.21 -25.42 -3.03
N ASN A 8 4.31 -25.40 -4.01
CA ASN A 8 4.40 -24.48 -5.14
C ASN A 8 4.14 -23.05 -4.65
N VAL A 9 5.10 -22.15 -4.90
CA VAL A 9 5.01 -20.74 -4.49
C VAL A 9 3.80 -20.04 -5.11
N GLU A 10 3.45 -20.36 -6.36
CA GLU A 10 2.29 -19.76 -7.04
C GLU A 10 0.96 -20.16 -6.39
N ASP A 11 0.85 -21.43 -6.00
CA ASP A 11 -0.33 -21.94 -5.28
C ASP A 11 -0.45 -21.29 -3.91
N LEU A 12 0.68 -21.14 -3.20
CA LEU A 12 0.72 -20.47 -1.91
C LEU A 12 0.31 -18.99 -2.03
N VAL A 13 0.80 -18.27 -3.05
CA VAL A 13 0.40 -16.88 -3.32
C VAL A 13 -1.09 -16.79 -3.66
N THR A 14 -1.58 -17.72 -4.47
CA THR A 14 -3.01 -17.78 -4.84
C THR A 14 -3.88 -18.00 -3.61
N ARG A 15 -3.50 -18.93 -2.74
CA ARG A 15 -4.21 -19.19 -1.48
C ARG A 15 -4.11 -18.02 -0.51
N PHE A 16 -2.94 -17.41 -0.39
CA PHE A 16 -2.72 -16.23 0.44
C PHE A 16 -3.65 -15.07 0.07
N LYS A 17 -3.83 -14.84 -1.24
CA LYS A 17 -4.80 -13.86 -1.75
C LYS A 17 -6.25 -14.32 -1.50
N ARG A 18 -6.57 -15.58 -1.84
CA ARG A 18 -7.93 -16.14 -1.74
C ARG A 18 -8.46 -16.17 -0.31
N GLU A 19 -7.63 -16.46 0.68
CA GLU A 19 -7.99 -16.49 2.11
C GLU A 19 -8.05 -15.08 2.74
N GLY A 20 -7.81 -14.02 1.95
CA GLY A 20 -7.95 -12.63 2.39
C GLY A 20 -6.76 -12.07 3.18
N HIS A 21 -5.67 -12.82 3.33
CA HIS A 21 -4.46 -12.34 4.03
C HIS A 21 -3.85 -11.13 3.34
N PHE A 22 -3.85 -11.12 2.00
CA PHE A 22 -3.40 -9.96 1.22
C PHE A 22 -4.23 -8.70 1.52
N ASP A 23 -5.56 -8.82 1.55
CA ASP A 23 -6.43 -7.66 1.80
C ASP A 23 -6.28 -7.12 3.22
N ARG A 24 -6.08 -8.00 4.21
CA ARG A 24 -5.77 -7.60 5.60
C ARG A 24 -4.47 -6.80 5.67
N LEU A 25 -3.40 -7.27 5.03
CA LEU A 25 -2.14 -6.53 4.98
C LEU A 25 -2.29 -5.19 4.26
N ARG A 26 -3.03 -5.16 3.14
CA ARG A 26 -3.31 -3.92 2.39
C ARG A 26 -4.03 -2.89 3.28
N LYS A 27 -4.99 -3.33 4.10
CA LYS A 27 -5.70 -2.46 5.06
C LYS A 27 -4.78 -1.95 6.15
N LEU A 28 -3.97 -2.83 6.76
CA LEU A 28 -2.99 -2.44 7.78
C LEU A 28 -2.02 -1.38 7.25
N VAL A 29 -1.47 -1.57 6.05
CA VAL A 29 -0.58 -0.59 5.42
C VAL A 29 -1.28 0.76 5.21
N LEU A 30 -2.55 0.74 4.77
CA LEU A 30 -3.34 1.96 4.57
C LEU A 30 -3.62 2.68 5.90
N GLU A 31 -3.95 1.93 6.95
CA GLU A 31 -4.18 2.49 8.30
C GLU A 31 -2.91 3.10 8.86
N THR A 32 -1.77 2.40 8.79
CA THR A 32 -0.47 2.92 9.22
C THR A 32 -0.09 4.19 8.44
N PHE A 33 -0.34 4.24 7.13
CA PHE A 33 -0.10 5.44 6.33
C PHE A 33 -0.98 6.61 6.81
N LYS A 34 -2.27 6.37 7.03
CA LYS A 34 -3.20 7.38 7.54
C LYS A 34 -2.73 7.95 8.87
N GLU A 35 -2.29 7.10 9.77
CA GLU A 35 -1.85 7.52 11.11
C GLU A 35 -0.51 8.26 11.12
N LYS A 36 0.46 7.83 10.29
CA LYS A 36 1.86 8.27 10.44
C LYS A 36 2.34 9.25 9.36
N GLU A 37 1.82 9.15 8.14
CA GLU A 37 2.41 9.84 6.97
C GLU A 37 1.42 10.72 6.20
N SER A 38 0.10 10.53 6.40
CA SER A 38 -0.92 11.20 5.59
C SER A 38 -0.97 12.72 5.78
N GLU A 39 -0.67 13.23 6.97
CA GLU A 39 -0.65 14.66 7.25
C GLU A 39 0.49 15.36 6.51
N GLY A 40 1.70 14.81 6.56
CA GLY A 40 2.86 15.35 5.84
C GLY A 40 2.69 15.28 4.31
N PHE A 41 2.01 14.25 3.81
CA PHE A 41 1.63 14.17 2.39
C PHE A 41 0.59 15.25 2.02
N ALA A 42 -0.44 15.45 2.85
CA ALA A 42 -1.45 16.48 2.63
C ALA A 42 -0.87 17.91 2.69
N GLU A 43 0.12 18.14 3.56
CA GLU A 43 0.83 19.42 3.63
C GLU A 43 1.58 19.71 2.34
N GLN A 44 2.35 18.74 1.83
CA GLN A 44 3.07 18.89 0.57
C GLN A 44 2.13 19.14 -0.62
N LEU A 45 0.98 18.43 -0.68
CA LEU A 45 -0.06 18.71 -1.67
C LEU A 45 -0.57 20.15 -1.57
N ARG A 46 -0.78 20.65 -0.34
CA ARG A 46 -1.23 22.02 -0.11
C ARG A 46 -0.18 23.04 -0.56
N THR A 47 1.09 22.83 -0.22
CA THR A 47 2.19 23.69 -0.66
C THR A 47 2.27 23.77 -2.19
N ILE A 48 2.13 22.64 -2.88
CA ILE A 48 2.13 22.62 -4.36
C ILE A 48 0.92 23.41 -4.88
N ALA A 49 -0.28 23.17 -4.34
CA ALA A 49 -1.49 23.88 -4.74
C ALA A 49 -1.37 25.40 -4.52
N GLU A 50 -0.84 25.83 -3.37
CA GLU A 50 -0.60 27.24 -3.04
C GLU A 50 0.40 27.87 -4.00
N THR A 51 1.50 27.17 -4.29
CA THR A 51 2.52 27.63 -5.27
C THR A 51 1.91 27.82 -6.65
N GLU A 52 1.03 26.93 -7.10
CA GLU A 52 0.35 27.09 -8.40
C GLU A 52 -0.67 28.23 -8.39
N LEU A 53 -1.36 28.47 -7.26
CA LEU A 53 -2.27 29.61 -7.08
C LEU A 53 -1.54 30.96 -7.05
N GLU A 54 -0.30 30.99 -6.57
CA GLU A 54 0.56 32.17 -6.63
C GLU A 54 1.03 32.45 -8.05
N LYS A 55 1.38 31.41 -8.82
CA LYS A 55 1.77 31.53 -10.24
C LYS A 55 0.62 31.96 -11.13
N ASP A 56 -0.58 31.41 -10.91
CA ASP A 56 -1.80 31.79 -11.63
C ASP A 56 -2.94 32.12 -10.65
N PRO A 57 -3.06 33.39 -10.23
CA PRO A 57 -4.15 33.82 -9.36
C PRO A 57 -5.54 33.64 -9.98
N SER A 58 -5.66 33.52 -11.31
CA SER A 58 -6.96 33.31 -11.97
C SER A 58 -7.58 31.96 -11.62
N LEU A 59 -6.77 30.99 -11.16
CA LEU A 59 -7.24 29.70 -10.67
C LEU A 59 -8.19 29.83 -9.47
N LYS A 60 -8.08 30.90 -8.67
CA LYS A 60 -9.01 31.20 -7.57
C LYS A 60 -10.39 31.64 -8.05
N MET A 61 -10.47 32.19 -9.27
CA MET A 61 -11.71 32.68 -9.87
C MET A 61 -12.42 31.61 -10.72
N LYS A 62 -11.72 30.52 -11.05
CA LYS A 62 -12.27 29.38 -11.79
C LYS A 62 -13.03 28.43 -10.86
N ASP A 63 -14.01 27.72 -11.43
CA ASP A 63 -14.70 26.66 -10.70
C ASP A 63 -13.74 25.51 -10.32
N HIS A 64 -14.12 24.74 -9.29
CA HIS A 64 -13.31 23.62 -8.82
C HIS A 64 -13.08 22.54 -9.88
N PHE A 65 -14.01 22.36 -10.83
CA PHE A 65 -13.89 21.35 -11.88
C PHE A 65 -12.81 21.69 -12.91
N ARG A 66 -12.54 22.98 -13.13
CA ARG A 66 -11.48 23.47 -14.02
C ARG A 66 -10.14 23.61 -13.30
N THR A 67 -10.16 23.96 -12.02
CA THR A 67 -8.95 24.18 -11.24
C THR A 67 -8.32 22.87 -10.74
N ALA A 68 -9.13 21.91 -10.26
CA ALA A 68 -8.60 20.67 -9.69
C ALA A 68 -7.72 19.86 -10.68
N PRO A 69 -8.09 19.69 -11.96
CA PRO A 69 -7.23 18.98 -12.92
C PRO A 69 -5.89 19.69 -13.18
N LEU A 70 -5.86 21.03 -13.14
CA LEU A 70 -4.64 21.80 -13.35
C LEU A 70 -3.67 21.63 -12.18
N ILE A 71 -4.19 21.69 -10.94
CA ILE A 71 -3.40 21.42 -9.73
C ILE A 71 -2.94 19.97 -9.71
N ALA A 72 -3.81 19.00 -10.02
CA ALA A 72 -3.44 17.59 -10.10
C ALA A 72 -2.30 17.37 -11.11
N GLY A 73 -2.42 17.95 -12.31
CA GLY A 73 -1.34 17.88 -13.30
C GLY A 73 -0.05 18.57 -12.84
N ALA A 74 -0.12 19.57 -11.97
CA ALA A 74 1.08 20.17 -11.37
C ALA A 74 1.73 19.25 -10.33
N VAL A 75 0.92 18.61 -9.49
CA VAL A 75 1.39 17.58 -8.56
C VAL A 75 2.04 16.42 -9.32
N ASP A 76 1.46 15.96 -10.42
CA ASP A 76 1.99 14.88 -11.27
C ASP A 76 3.37 15.20 -11.87
N ARG A 77 3.70 16.50 -12.04
CA ARG A 77 5.03 16.95 -12.51
C ARG A 77 6.07 17.01 -11.38
N THR A 78 5.65 16.80 -10.13
CA THR A 78 6.54 16.68 -8.98
C THR A 78 6.82 15.21 -8.68
N SER A 79 7.90 14.94 -7.95
CA SER A 79 8.18 13.59 -7.42
C SER A 79 7.41 13.26 -6.14
N LEU A 80 6.32 13.99 -5.80
CA LEU A 80 5.61 13.80 -4.54
C LEU A 80 5.10 12.36 -4.37
N TYR A 81 4.45 11.80 -5.39
CA TYR A 81 3.93 10.43 -5.32
C TYR A 81 5.05 9.39 -5.24
N GLU A 82 6.14 9.59 -5.97
CA GLU A 82 7.31 8.71 -5.98
C GLU A 82 8.00 8.70 -4.61
N ASN A 83 8.29 9.88 -4.06
CA ASN A 83 8.90 10.04 -2.74
C ASN A 83 8.01 9.47 -1.64
N THR A 84 6.69 9.68 -1.74
CA THR A 84 5.71 9.11 -0.79
C THR A 84 5.71 7.59 -0.87
N MET A 85 5.76 7.02 -2.07
CA MET A 85 5.84 5.57 -2.27
C MET A 85 7.14 4.99 -1.70
N GLU A 86 8.26 5.70 -1.86
CA GLU A 86 9.54 5.31 -1.26
C GLU A 86 9.49 5.35 0.28
N ASN A 87 8.89 6.38 0.87
CA ASN A 87 8.67 6.46 2.31
C ASN A 87 7.82 5.30 2.82
N ILE A 88 6.70 5.00 2.16
CA ILE A 88 5.85 3.85 2.51
C ILE A 88 6.66 2.55 2.47
N LYS A 89 7.51 2.34 1.46
CA LYS A 89 8.38 1.15 1.37
C LYS A 89 9.35 1.07 2.54
N ASN A 90 10.02 2.16 2.86
CA ASN A 90 11.09 2.19 3.85
C ASN A 90 10.57 2.20 5.29
N ASN A 91 9.43 2.84 5.55
CA ASN A 91 8.94 3.10 6.89
C ASN A 91 7.78 2.20 7.30
N ILE A 92 6.95 1.74 6.35
CA ILE A 92 5.76 0.93 6.63
C ILE A 92 6.01 -0.51 6.19
N LEU A 93 6.27 -0.75 4.91
CA LEU A 93 6.41 -2.11 4.36
C LEU A 93 7.64 -2.86 4.91
N SER A 94 8.66 -2.13 5.33
CA SER A 94 9.88 -2.70 5.89
C SER A 94 9.77 -3.03 7.39
N GLN A 95 8.66 -2.68 8.06
CA GLN A 95 8.45 -2.97 9.47
C GLN A 95 8.45 -4.48 9.75
N GLU A 96 9.11 -4.89 10.84
CA GLU A 96 9.23 -6.30 11.18
C GLU A 96 7.87 -6.94 11.47
N GLU A 97 6.93 -6.18 12.05
CA GLU A 97 5.55 -6.63 12.29
C GLU A 97 4.86 -7.12 11.00
N LEU A 98 5.03 -6.39 9.89
CA LEU A 98 4.48 -6.77 8.59
C LEU A 98 5.12 -8.05 8.05
N LYS A 99 6.44 -8.22 8.22
CA LYS A 99 7.16 -9.44 7.82
C LYS A 99 6.74 -10.64 8.66
N VAL A 100 6.55 -10.45 9.96
CA VAL A 100 6.05 -11.49 10.87
C VAL A 100 4.64 -11.90 10.47
N ASN A 101 3.74 -10.96 10.20
CA ASN A 101 2.38 -11.25 9.75
C ASN A 101 2.34 -12.08 8.46
N VAL A 102 3.19 -11.75 7.47
CA VAL A 102 3.32 -12.55 6.24
C VAL A 102 3.84 -13.95 6.54
N ARG A 103 4.89 -14.08 7.37
CA ARG A 103 5.46 -15.39 7.75
C ARG A 103 4.43 -16.27 8.46
N GLU A 104 3.69 -15.73 9.41
CA GLU A 104 2.68 -16.48 10.15
C GLU A 104 1.51 -16.88 9.25
N ALA A 105 1.04 -15.99 8.37
CA ALA A 105 0.01 -16.34 7.39
C ALA A 105 0.46 -17.46 6.45
N ILE A 106 1.72 -17.42 5.97
CA ILE A 106 2.29 -18.49 5.15
C ILE A 106 2.39 -19.80 5.93
N LYS A 107 2.88 -19.80 7.17
CA LYS A 107 2.94 -21.00 8.02
C LYS A 107 1.56 -21.65 8.16
N GLN A 108 0.53 -20.84 8.46
CA GLN A 108 -0.84 -21.32 8.58
C GLN A 108 -1.35 -21.97 7.28
N LEU A 109 -0.99 -21.41 6.12
CA LEU A 109 -1.36 -21.99 4.83
C LEU A 109 -0.66 -23.34 4.58
N CYS A 110 0.60 -23.47 4.98
CA CYS A 110 1.37 -24.72 4.84
C CYS A 110 0.88 -25.82 5.80
N TYR A 111 0.54 -25.50 7.06
CA TYR A 111 -0.01 -26.48 8.00
C TYR A 111 -1.37 -27.02 7.56
N LYS A 112 -2.22 -26.19 6.95
CA LYS A 112 -3.49 -26.66 6.37
C LYS A 112 -3.30 -27.68 5.23
N GLU A 113 -2.14 -27.75 4.58
CA GLU A 113 -1.86 -28.77 3.55
C GLU A 113 -1.50 -30.13 4.14
N THR A 114 -0.99 -30.17 5.37
CA THR A 114 -0.57 -31.43 6.02
C THR A 114 -1.75 -32.14 6.69
N ASP A 115 -2.74 -31.41 7.19
CA ASP A 115 -3.92 -32.00 7.86
C ASP A 115 -5.00 -32.47 6.86
N GLY A 116 -5.05 -31.92 5.65
CA GLY A 116 -6.04 -32.25 4.62
C GLY A 116 -5.83 -33.56 3.86
N HIS A 117 -4.92 -34.44 4.31
CA HIS A 117 -4.64 -35.74 3.67
C HIS A 117 -4.81 -36.95 4.62
N GLN A 118 -5.48 -36.78 5.77
CA GLN A 118 -5.84 -37.91 6.65
C GLN A 118 -7.25 -38.50 6.40
N GLU A 119 -8.01 -38.01 5.42
CA GLU A 119 -9.30 -38.61 5.05
C GLU A 119 -9.37 -38.85 3.54
N THR A 120 -8.93 -40.04 3.12
CA THR A 120 -9.61 -41.03 2.24
C THR A 120 -8.63 -42.14 1.84
#